data_AF-Q4SGU6-F1
#
_entry.id   AF-Q4SGU6-F1
#
_cell.length_a   1.000
_cell.length_b   1.000
_cell.length_c   1.000
_cell.angle_alpha   90.00
_cell.angle_beta   90.00
_cell.angle_gamma   90.00
#
_symmetry.space_group_name_H-M   'P 1'
#
loop_
_entity.id
_entity.type
_entity.pdbx_description
1 polymer ?
#
loop_
_entity_poly.entity_id
_entity_poly.type
_entity_poly.pdbx_seq_one_letter_code
_entity_poly.pdbx_strand_id
1 'polypeptide(L)'
;MDVLWVLSVSMLAACVAVPMDAAAGSHSLFTCEPITVRMCQALPYNSTFMPNALNHYDQQTAALAMEVKPPLLPRARPSPSC
;
A
#
# COMPACT_ATOMS: atom_id res chain seq x y z
N MET A 1 6.30 52.98 6.73
CA MET A 1 6.87 52.02 5.75
C MET A 1 7.16 50.67 6.40
N ASP A 2 6.95 50.59 7.72
CA ASP A 2 7.39 49.52 8.60
C ASP A 2 6.33 48.41 8.75
N VAL A 3 5.05 48.78 8.65
CA VAL A 3 3.92 47.83 8.77
C VAL A 3 3.92 46.80 7.63
N LEU A 4 4.25 47.24 6.41
CA LEU A 4 4.31 46.37 5.24
C LEU A 4 5.48 45.37 5.33
N TRP A 5 6.58 45.78 5.94
CA TRP A 5 7.78 44.96 6.13
C TRP A 5 7.54 43.89 7.21
N VAL A 6 6.90 44.27 8.33
CA VAL A 6 6.52 43.34 9.40
C VAL A 6 5.53 42.28 8.89
N LEU A 7 4.54 42.67 8.08
CA LEU A 7 3.60 41.73 7.46
C LEU A 7 4.30 40.74 6.50
N SER A 8 5.28 41.22 5.74
CA SER A 8 6.06 40.39 4.81
C SER A 8 6.92 39.36 5.56
N VAL A 9 7.63 39.78 6.62
CA VAL A 9 8.46 38.88 7.43
C VAL A 9 7.61 37.86 8.20
N SER A 10 6.41 38.26 8.68
CA SER A 10 5.48 37.36 9.35
C SER A 10 4.95 36.24 8.45
N MET A 11 4.65 36.55 7.17
CA MET A 11 4.24 35.55 6.18
C MET A 11 5.36 34.56 5.85
N LEU A 12 6.59 35.04 5.70
CA LEU A 12 7.77 34.20 5.46
C LEU A 12 8.05 33.25 6.62
N ALA A 13 7.90 33.70 7.87
CA ALA A 13 8.08 32.86 9.05
C ALA A 13 7.02 31.74 9.15
N ALA A 14 5.77 32.02 8.75
CA ALA A 14 4.70 31.02 8.74
C ALA A 14 4.95 29.89 7.72
N CYS A 15 5.63 30.17 6.60
CA CYS A 15 5.97 29.14 5.61
C CYS A 15 7.07 28.17 6.07
N VAL A 16 7.96 28.59 6.98
CA VAL A 16 9.08 27.75 7.48
C VAL A 16 8.67 26.93 8.70
N ALA A 17 7.60 27.33 9.40
CA ALA A 17 7.13 26.68 10.62
C ALA A 17 6.20 25.48 10.37
N VAL A 18 6.02 25.01 9.14
CA VAL A 18 5.40 23.70 8.90
C VAL A 18 6.40 22.65 9.36
N PRO A 19 6.18 21.97 10.50
CA PRO A 19 7.01 20.82 10.81
C PRO A 19 6.72 19.81 9.70
N MET A 20 7.77 19.40 8.99
CA MET A 20 7.76 18.21 8.14
C MET A 20 7.72 16.97 9.04
N ASP A 21 6.81 16.95 10.01
CA ASP A 21 6.53 15.85 10.93
C ASP A 21 5.09 15.40 10.69
N ALA A 22 4.85 15.05 9.43
CA ALA A 22 3.88 14.04 9.12
C ALA A 22 4.63 13.14 8.16
N ALA A 23 5.22 12.10 8.72
CA ALA A 23 5.33 10.84 8.04
C ALA A 23 3.94 10.57 7.42
N ALA A 24 3.74 11.03 6.18
CA ALA A 24 2.81 10.45 5.25
C ALA A 24 3.38 9.07 4.88
N GLY A 25 3.56 8.22 5.90
CA GLY A 25 3.30 6.81 5.76
C GLY A 25 1.85 6.75 5.33
N SER A 26 1.66 6.84 4.01
CA SER A 26 0.49 6.30 3.34
C SER A 26 0.54 4.80 3.60
N HIS A 27 0.26 4.41 4.85
CA HIS A 27 -0.20 3.08 5.18
C HIS A 27 -1.58 3.01 4.57
N SER A 28 -1.55 2.82 3.26
CA SER A 28 -2.60 2.23 2.47
C SER A 28 -3.25 1.13 3.32
N LEU A 29 -4.56 0.96 3.21
CA LEU A 29 -5.40 0.03 3.99
C LEU A 29 -5.06 -1.47 3.76
N PHE A 30 -3.78 -1.76 3.54
CA PHE A 30 -3.19 -3.03 3.21
C PHE A 30 -2.56 -3.64 4.47
N THR A 31 -3.08 -4.77 4.92
CA THR A 31 -2.45 -5.61 5.97
C THR A 31 -1.47 -6.58 5.31
N CYS A 32 -0.27 -6.70 5.86
CA CYS A 32 0.69 -7.71 5.41
C CYS A 32 0.48 -8.99 6.22
N GLU A 33 0.00 -10.04 5.56
CA GLU A 33 -0.25 -11.34 6.19
C GLU A 33 0.66 -12.43 5.58
N PRO A 34 1.07 -13.41 6.41
CA PRO A 34 1.92 -14.51 5.95
C PRO A 34 1.18 -15.41 4.95
N ILE A 35 1.85 -15.84 3.88
CA ILE A 35 1.27 -16.69 2.83
C ILE A 35 0.94 -18.07 3.39
N THR A 36 -0.35 -18.44 3.37
CA THR A 36 -0.85 -19.76 3.76
C THR A 36 -1.21 -20.63 2.56
N VAL A 37 -1.35 -20.04 1.36
CA VAL A 37 -1.72 -20.75 0.13
C VAL A 37 -0.54 -21.56 -0.42
N ARG A 38 -0.69 -22.89 -0.50
CA ARG A 38 0.40 -23.82 -0.91
C ARG A 38 1.01 -23.50 -2.28
N MET A 39 0.21 -23.05 -3.24
CA MET A 39 0.69 -22.71 -4.59
C MET A 39 1.59 -21.47 -4.63
N CYS A 40 1.57 -20.66 -3.58
CA CYS A 40 2.33 -19.42 -3.45
C CYS A 40 3.57 -19.57 -2.56
N GLN A 41 3.81 -20.75 -1.95
CA GLN A 41 4.95 -20.98 -1.05
C GLN A 41 6.31 -21.03 -1.76
N ALA A 42 6.32 -21.23 -3.08
CA ALA A 42 7.55 -21.28 -3.89
C ALA A 42 8.01 -19.88 -4.38
N LEU A 43 7.42 -18.81 -3.87
CA LEU A 43 7.76 -17.44 -4.23
C LEU A 43 8.97 -16.94 -3.41
N PRO A 44 9.71 -15.93 -3.89
CA PRO A 44 10.84 -15.36 -3.15
C PRO A 44 10.41 -14.53 -1.92
N TYR A 45 9.12 -14.49 -1.60
CA TYR A 45 8.53 -13.74 -0.49
C TYR A 45 7.54 -14.61 0.29
N ASN A 46 7.39 -14.30 1.58
CA ASN A 46 6.59 -15.07 2.53
C ASN A 46 5.33 -14.33 3.03
N SER A 47 5.16 -13.07 2.67
CA SER A 47 4.01 -12.23 3.03
C SER A 47 3.39 -11.59 1.81
N THR A 48 2.08 -11.39 1.86
CA THR A 48 1.29 -10.73 0.82
C THR A 48 0.41 -9.68 1.47
N PHE A 49 0.05 -8.65 0.72
CA PHE A 49 -0.85 -7.63 1.21
C PHE A 49 -2.33 -8.01 0.95
N MET A 50 -3.20 -7.60 1.87
CA MET A 50 -4.66 -7.73 1.82
C MET A 50 -5.30 -6.36 2.05
N PRO A 51 -6.31 -5.94 1.29
CA PRO A 51 -6.88 -6.62 0.13
C PRO A 51 -5.88 -6.71 -1.02
N ASN A 52 -5.84 -7.86 -1.69
CA ASN A 52 -4.94 -8.07 -2.83
C ASN A 52 -5.37 -7.25 -4.07
N ALA A 53 -4.62 -7.32 -5.17
CA ALA A 53 -4.92 -6.56 -6.39
C ALA A 53 -6.27 -6.91 -7.08
N LEU A 54 -6.91 -8.00 -6.66
CA LEU A 54 -8.24 -8.43 -7.09
C LEU A 54 -9.32 -8.15 -6.03
N ASN A 55 -9.02 -7.33 -5.02
CA ASN A 55 -9.90 -6.98 -3.91
C ASN A 55 -10.32 -8.17 -3.03
N HIS A 56 -9.55 -9.27 -3.00
CA HIS A 56 -9.78 -10.33 -2.01
C HIS A 56 -9.16 -9.91 -0.67
N TYR A 57 -9.98 -9.91 0.38
CA TYR A 57 -9.58 -9.55 1.74
C TYR A 57 -8.97 -10.73 2.51
N ASP A 58 -9.11 -11.95 1.99
CA ASP A 58 -8.63 -13.17 2.61
C ASP A 58 -7.94 -14.08 1.59
N GLN A 59 -6.95 -14.83 2.08
CA GLN A 59 -6.13 -15.71 1.25
C GLN A 59 -6.89 -16.92 0.69
N GLN A 60 -7.95 -17.35 1.38
CA GLN A 60 -8.74 -18.51 0.96
C GLN A 60 -9.59 -18.18 -0.27
N THR A 61 -10.25 -17.02 -0.28
CA THR A 61 -10.98 -16.49 -1.44
C THR A 61 -10.04 -16.26 -2.62
N ALA A 62 -8.83 -15.74 -2.36
CA ALA A 62 -7.81 -15.61 -3.38
C ALA A 62 -7.33 -16.98 -3.94
N ALA A 63 -7.21 -18.00 -3.09
CA ALA A 63 -6.82 -19.35 -3.50
C ALA A 63 -7.87 -19.99 -4.41
N LEU A 64 -9.15 -19.89 -4.05
CA LEU A 64 -10.27 -20.40 -4.86
C LEU A 64 -10.27 -19.81 -6.27
N ALA A 65 -10.01 -18.51 -6.40
CA ALA A 65 -9.90 -17.84 -7.70
C ALA A 65 -8.70 -18.32 -8.54
N MET A 66 -7.62 -18.78 -7.89
CA MET A 66 -6.46 -19.38 -8.58
C MET A 66 -6.70 -20.83 -9.00
N GLU A 67 -7.51 -21.57 -8.23
CA GLU A 67 -7.87 -22.97 -8.50
C GLU A 67 -8.92 -23.10 -9.61
N VAL A 68 -9.90 -22.18 -9.65
CA VAL A 68 -10.98 -22.17 -10.65
C VAL A 68 -10.51 -21.48 -11.92
N LYS A 69 -9.72 -22.19 -12.71
CA LYS A 69 -9.25 -21.69 -14.00
C LYS A 69 -9.84 -22.48 -15.17
N PRO A 70 -10.54 -21.81 -16.12
CA PRO A 70 -10.84 -22.35 -17.43
C PRO A 70 -9.55 -22.84 -18.14
N PRO A 71 -9.57 -23.98 -18.85
CA PRO A 71 -8.38 -24.58 -19.47
C PRO A 71 -7.56 -23.63 -20.37
N LEU A 72 -8.21 -22.59 -20.91
CA LEU A 72 -7.66 -21.70 -21.94
C LEU A 72 -7.01 -20.42 -21.41
N LEU A 73 -7.12 -20.11 -20.11
CA LEU A 73 -6.48 -18.90 -19.56
C LEU A 73 -5.02 -19.19 -19.16
N PRO A 74 -4.21 -18.20 -18.74
CA PRO A 74 -2.99 -18.39 -17.95
C PRO A 74 -3.28 -18.51 -16.43
N ARG A 75 -2.44 -19.20 -15.64
CA ARG A 75 -2.64 -19.23 -14.17
C ARG A 75 -2.52 -17.79 -13.64
N ALA A 76 -3.45 -17.38 -12.78
CA ALA A 76 -3.35 -16.08 -12.11
C ALA A 76 -2.02 -15.99 -11.34
N ARG A 77 -1.38 -14.82 -11.37
CA ARG A 77 -0.13 -14.58 -10.66
C ARG A 77 -0.42 -14.16 -9.21
N PRO A 78 0.34 -14.68 -8.24
CA PRO A 78 0.27 -14.21 -6.85
C PRO A 78 0.53 -12.70 -6.76
N SER A 79 -0.10 -12.03 -5.81
CA SER A 79 0.13 -10.60 -5.56
C SER A 79 1.55 -10.37 -5.02
N PRO A 80 2.23 -9.27 -5.40
CA PRO A 80 3.59 -8.97 -4.95
C PRO A 80 3.65 -8.79 -3.43
N SER A 81 4.86 -8.92 -2.88
CA SER A 81 5.09 -8.81 -1.45
C SER A 81 4.83 -7.39 -0.94
N CYS A 82 4.45 -7.30 0.35
CA CYS A 82 4.96 -6.19 1.15
C CYS A 82 6.51 -6.27 1.18
#